data_AF-A0A8D8G415-F1
#
_entry.id   AF-A0A8D8G415-F1
#
_cell.length_a   1.000
_cell.length_b   1.000
_cell.length_c   1.000
_cell.angle_alpha   90.00
_cell.angle_beta   90.00
_cell.angle_gamma   90.00
#
_symmetry.space_group_name_H-M   'P 1'
#
loop_
_entity.id
_entity.type
_entity.pdbx_description
1 polymer ?
#
loop_
_entity_poly.entity_id
_entity_poly.type
_entity_poly.pdbx_seq_one_letter_code
_entity_poly.pdbx_strand_id
1 'polypeptide(L)'
;MRLFPMRMSSINKMLDFYSQFNPSPLSIKQFIDFGLNACPTKSYVFLRKELPVRLANIMKEITLLPESLLRMPSVGLVSAWYVKSFEEVLAFEKTEPSGDNLEK
;
A
#
# COMPACT_ATOMS: atom_id res chain seq x y z
N MET A 1 22.17 9.87 17.96
CA MET A 1 21.08 9.17 18.67
C MET A 1 20.26 8.38 17.66
N ARG A 2 20.24 7.05 17.77
CA ARG A 2 19.58 6.13 16.83
C ARG A 2 18.14 5.87 17.29
N LEU A 3 17.16 6.60 16.77
CA LEU A 3 15.73 6.42 17.08
C LEU A 3 14.95 5.59 16.02
N PHE A 4 15.64 4.97 15.06
CA PHE A 4 15.00 4.28 13.93
C PHE A 4 14.68 2.77 14.04
N PRO A 5 15.22 1.95 14.99
CA PRO A 5 15.12 0.49 14.80
C PRO A 5 13.75 -0.13 15.15
N MET A 6 12.97 0.43 16.09
CA MET A 6 11.71 -0.21 16.50
C MET A 6 10.56 -0.02 15.49
N ARG A 7 10.43 1.16 14.88
CA ARG A 7 9.33 1.46 13.93
C ARG A 7 9.40 0.59 12.67
N MET A 8 10.61 0.28 12.20
CA MET A 8 10.79 -0.59 11.04
C MET A 8 10.35 -2.04 11.28
N SER A 9 10.44 -2.57 12.50
CA SER A 9 10.12 -3.99 12.76
C SER A 9 8.64 -4.33 12.50
N SER A 10 7.71 -3.43 12.82
CA SER A 10 6.28 -3.66 12.63
C SER A 10 5.88 -3.54 11.16
N ILE A 11 6.46 -2.58 10.44
CA ILE A 11 6.19 -2.38 9.01
C ILE A 11 6.70 -3.54 8.18
N ASN A 12 7.90 -4.05 8.49
CA ASN A 12 8.44 -5.22 7.79
C ASN A 12 7.51 -6.44 7.96
N LYS A 13 6.95 -6.69 9.15
CA LYS A 13 5.98 -7.77 9.38
C LYS A 13 4.71 -7.59 8.54
N MET A 14 4.18 -6.37 8.48
CA MET A 14 3.00 -6.08 7.67
C MET A 14 3.30 -6.21 6.17
N LEU A 15 4.48 -5.79 5.74
CA LEU A 15 4.94 -5.93 4.36
C LEU A 15 5.07 -7.41 3.98
N ASP A 16 5.67 -8.24 4.84
CA ASP A 16 5.76 -9.70 4.66
C ASP A 16 4.38 -10.36 4.60
N PHE A 17 3.45 -9.91 5.43
CA PHE A 17 2.07 -10.39 5.43
C PHE A 17 1.36 -10.03 4.13
N TYR A 18 1.40 -8.76 3.73
CA TYR A 18 0.68 -8.26 2.56
C TYR A 18 1.26 -8.73 1.23
N SER A 19 2.58 -8.98 1.16
CA SER A 19 3.22 -9.48 -0.07
C SER A 19 2.87 -10.93 -0.42
N GLN A 20 2.20 -11.67 0.48
CA GLN A 20 1.74 -13.04 0.20
C GLN A 20 0.43 -13.07 -0.59
N PHE A 21 -0.29 -11.94 -0.66
CA PHE A 21 -1.54 -11.85 -1.40
C PHE A 21 -1.28 -11.41 -2.84
N ASN A 22 -2.08 -11.94 -3.76
CA ASN A 22 -2.08 -11.54 -5.16
C ASN A 22 -2.95 -10.28 -5.35
N PRO A 23 -2.48 -9.27 -6.09
CA PRO A 23 -3.31 -8.12 -6.47
C PRO A 23 -4.58 -8.53 -7.21
N SER A 24 -5.70 -7.88 -6.89
CA SER A 24 -6.99 -8.14 -7.53
C SER A 24 -7.07 -7.44 -8.89
N PRO A 25 -7.13 -8.16 -10.02
CA PRO A 25 -7.29 -7.52 -11.32
C PRO A 25 -8.70 -6.94 -11.46
N LEU A 26 -8.78 -5.72 -12.01
CA LEU A 26 -10.05 -5.08 -12.36
C LEU A 26 -10.08 -4.79 -13.86
N SER A 27 -11.16 -5.20 -14.50
CA SER A 27 -11.45 -4.92 -15.90
C SER A 27 -12.03 -3.51 -16.07
N ILE A 28 -11.90 -2.95 -17.28
CA ILE A 28 -12.51 -1.67 -17.64
C ILE A 28 -14.03 -1.69 -17.41
N LYS A 29 -14.69 -2.82 -17.71
CA LYS A 29 -16.13 -3.01 -17.44
C LYS A 29 -16.46 -2.85 -15.96
N GLN A 30 -15.69 -3.47 -15.06
CA GLN A 30 -15.91 -3.33 -13.60
C GLN A 30 -15.74 -1.89 -13.13
N PHE A 31 -14.77 -1.15 -13.66
CA PHE A 31 -14.61 0.27 -13.34
C PHE A 31 -15.80 1.10 -13.80
N ILE A 32 -16.30 0.88 -15.02
CA ILE A 32 -17.47 1.58 -15.55
C ILE A 32 -18.73 1.22 -14.75
N ASP A 33 -18.98 -0.07 -14.52
CA ASP A 33 -20.14 -0.55 -13.78
C ASP A 33 -20.14 -0.01 -12.33
N PHE A 34 -18.96 0.12 -11.70
CA PHE A 34 -18.79 0.76 -10.40
C PHE A 34 -19.05 2.27 -10.45
N GLY A 35 -18.52 2.98 -11.44
CA GLY A 35 -18.71 4.42 -11.60
C GLY A 35 -20.17 4.83 -11.86
N LEU A 36 -20.92 3.99 -12.59
CA LEU A 36 -22.35 4.20 -12.82
C LEU A 36 -23.20 4.03 -11.55
N ASN A 37 -22.75 3.19 -10.61
CA ASN A 37 -23.42 2.92 -9.34
C ASN A 37 -22.54 3.34 -8.14
N ALA A 38 -21.90 4.51 -8.27
CA ALA A 38 -20.83 4.95 -7.40
C ALA A 38 -21.18 4.80 -5.91
N CYS A 39 -20.36 4.05 -5.19
CA CYS A 39 -20.52 3.81 -3.75
C CYS A 39 -19.19 4.05 -3.05
N PRO A 40 -18.96 5.26 -2.49
CA PRO A 40 -17.70 5.61 -1.83
C PRO A 40 -17.29 4.61 -0.75
N THR A 41 -18.26 4.13 0.03
CA THR A 41 -18.07 3.08 1.05
C THR A 41 -17.45 1.81 0.48
N LYS A 42 -17.95 1.32 -0.66
CA LYS A 42 -17.40 0.12 -1.32
C LYS A 42 -16.01 0.38 -1.86
N SER A 43 -15.77 1.55 -2.45
CA SER A 43 -14.42 1.95 -2.91
C SER A 43 -13.43 1.97 -1.77
N TYR A 44 -13.77 2.63 -0.66
CA TYR A 44 -12.94 2.73 0.54
C TYR A 44 -12.60 1.34 1.11
N VAL A 45 -13.60 0.48 1.29
CA VAL A 45 -13.38 -0.87 1.83
C VAL A 45 -12.50 -1.72 0.90
N PHE A 46 -12.62 -1.55 -0.42
CA PHE A 46 -11.77 -2.21 -1.40
C PHE A 46 -10.33 -1.68 -1.35
N LEU A 47 -10.15 -0.36 -1.48
CA LEU A 47 -8.85 0.29 -1.58
C LEU A 47 -8.02 0.15 -0.29
N ARG A 48 -8.64 0.23 0.90
CA ARG A 48 -7.92 0.05 2.18
C ARG A 48 -7.26 -1.32 2.33
N LYS A 49 -7.68 -2.32 1.53
CA LYS A 49 -7.10 -3.67 1.49
C LYS A 49 -6.23 -3.90 0.25
N GLU A 50 -6.69 -3.45 -0.91
CA GLU A 50 -6.00 -3.68 -2.19
C GLU A 50 -4.72 -2.85 -2.31
N LEU A 51 -4.70 -1.60 -1.81
CA LEU A 51 -3.51 -0.74 -1.89
C LEU A 51 -2.33 -1.30 -1.08
N PRO A 52 -2.48 -1.74 0.18
CA PRO A 52 -1.39 -2.40 0.92
C PRO A 52 -0.83 -3.63 0.20
N VAL A 53 -1.70 -4.46 -0.40
CA VAL A 53 -1.27 -5.64 -1.17
C VAL A 53 -0.35 -5.22 -2.32
N ARG A 54 -0.78 -4.25 -3.15
CA ARG A 54 0.00 -3.79 -4.31
C ARG A 54 1.33 -3.16 -3.91
N LEU A 55 1.31 -2.31 -2.88
CA LEU A 55 2.51 -1.66 -2.37
C LEU A 55 3.51 -2.67 -1.80
N ALA A 56 3.05 -3.64 -1.01
CA ALA A 56 3.92 -4.66 -0.43
C ALA A 56 4.58 -5.54 -1.49
N ASN A 57 3.84 -5.96 -2.52
CA ASN A 57 4.38 -6.77 -3.61
C ASN A 57 5.52 -6.05 -4.36
N ILE A 58 5.28 -4.81 -4.82
CA ILE A 58 6.33 -4.07 -5.55
C ILE A 58 7.51 -3.70 -4.65
N MET A 59 7.28 -3.40 -3.38
CA MET A 59 8.38 -3.16 -2.43
C MET A 59 9.25 -4.39 -2.24
N LYS A 60 8.68 -5.61 -2.20
CA LYS A 60 9.45 -6.85 -2.20
C LYS A 60 10.27 -7.01 -3.47
N GLU A 61 9.69 -6.76 -4.64
CA GLU A 61 10.43 -6.80 -5.90
C GLU A 61 11.60 -5.80 -5.92
N ILE A 62 11.39 -4.58 -5.41
CA ILE A 62 12.47 -3.58 -5.30
C ILE A 62 13.62 -4.11 -4.45
N THR A 63 13.36 -4.80 -3.34
CA THR A 63 14.43 -5.38 -2.50
C THR A 63 15.25 -6.49 -3.17
N LEU A 64 14.74 -7.05 -4.27
CA LEU A 64 15.40 -8.09 -5.06
C LEU A 64 16.20 -7.52 -6.25
N LEU A 65 16.21 -6.20 -6.44
CA LEU A 65 17.00 -5.56 -7.48
C LEU A 65 18.50 -5.77 -7.25
N PRO A 66 19.32 -5.77 -8.32
CA PRO A 66 20.78 -5.78 -8.21
C PRO A 66 21.31 -4.69 -7.28
N GLU A 67 22.35 -5.01 -6.50
CA GLU A 67 22.93 -4.10 -5.51
C GLU A 67 23.39 -2.77 -6.14
N SER A 68 23.87 -2.79 -7.38
CA SER A 68 24.24 -1.59 -8.14
C SER A 68 23.07 -0.62 -8.32
N LEU A 69 21.86 -1.11 -8.54
CA LEU A 69 20.64 -0.31 -8.64
C LEU A 69 20.14 0.13 -7.27
N LEU A 70 20.18 -0.75 -6.26
CA LEU A 70 19.76 -0.41 -4.90
C LEU A 70 20.58 0.72 -4.27
N ARG A 71 21.86 0.85 -4.65
CA ARG A 71 22.73 1.96 -4.20
C ARG A 71 22.40 3.30 -4.86
N MET A 72 21.57 3.33 -5.90
CA MET A 72 21.21 4.59 -6.56
C MET A 72 20.33 5.45 -5.62
N PRO A 73 20.68 6.75 -5.41
CA PRO A 73 19.89 7.63 -4.55
C PRO A 73 18.42 7.75 -4.97
N SER A 74 18.13 7.68 -6.27
CA SER A 74 16.76 7.69 -6.81
C SER A 74 15.94 6.49 -6.36
N VAL A 75 16.53 5.30 -6.30
CA VAL A 75 15.87 4.08 -5.82
C VAL A 75 15.59 4.19 -4.32
N GLY A 76 16.55 4.71 -3.55
CA GLY A 76 16.35 5.00 -2.11
C GLY A 76 15.19 5.97 -1.87
N LEU A 77 15.09 7.04 -2.67
CA LEU A 77 14.01 8.03 -2.56
C LEU A 77 12.64 7.41 -2.88
N VAL A 78 12.54 6.65 -3.97
CA VAL A 78 11.29 5.98 -4.36
C VAL A 78 10.90 4.94 -3.30
N SER A 79 11.85 4.16 -2.78
CA SER A 79 11.60 3.20 -1.70
C SER A 79 11.05 3.90 -0.45
N ALA A 80 11.60 5.06 -0.07
CA ALA A 80 11.09 5.85 1.04
C ALA A 80 9.65 6.35 0.80
N TRP A 81 9.30 6.74 -0.43
CA TRP A 81 7.92 7.09 -0.78
C TRP A 81 6.98 5.89 -0.66
N TYR A 82 7.38 4.71 -1.13
CA TYR A 82 6.59 3.49 -0.96
C TYR A 82 6.36 3.14 0.51
N VAL A 83 7.41 3.20 1.36
CA VAL A 83 7.27 2.97 2.81
C VAL A 83 6.28 3.96 3.42
N LYS A 84 6.41 5.25 3.12
CA LYS A 84 5.53 6.29 3.65
C LYS A 84 4.07 6.06 3.25
N SER A 85 3.82 5.82 1.96
CA SER A 85 2.47 5.54 1.46
C SER A 85 1.88 4.27 2.09
N PHE A 86 2.68 3.23 2.28
CA PHE A 86 2.23 1.98 2.92
C PHE A 86 1.85 2.21 4.39
N GLU A 87 2.66 2.96 5.15
CA GLU A 87 2.32 3.35 6.52
C GLU A 87 1.01 4.14 6.60
N GLU A 88 0.82 5.13 5.72
CA GLU A 88 -0.37 5.99 5.69
C GLU A 88 -1.63 5.18 5.35
N VAL A 89 -1.56 4.28 4.37
CA VAL A 89 -2.71 3.45 4.00
C VAL A 89 -3.04 2.42 5.09
N LEU A 90 -2.03 1.84 5.76
CA LEU A 90 -2.25 0.89 6.85
C LEU A 90 -3.02 1.50 8.04
N ALA A 91 -2.94 2.83 8.24
CA ALA A 91 -3.73 3.50 9.26
C ALA A 91 -5.26 3.35 9.06
N PHE A 92 -5.69 3.01 7.84
CA PHE A 92 -7.10 2.81 7.49
C PHE A 92 -7.54 1.33 7.49
N GLU A 93 -6.61 0.37 7.68
CA GLU A 93 -6.88 -1.07 7.56
C GLU A 93 -8.08 -1.53 8.41
N LYS A 94 -8.15 -1.06 9.66
CA LYS A 94 -9.17 -1.42 10.64
C LYS A 94 -10.21 -0.32 10.88
N THR A 95 -10.15 0.74 10.09
CA THR A 95 -11.00 1.92 10.27
C THR A 95 -12.24 1.76 9.43
N GLU A 96 -13.39 1.56 10.06
CA GLU A 96 -14.66 1.39 9.36
C GLU A 96 -15.07 2.66 8.59
N PRO A 97 -15.78 2.51 7.46
CA PRO A 97 -16.24 3.63 6.66
C PRO A 97 -17.17 4.51 7.51
N SER A 98 -16.67 5.69 7.86
CA SER A 98 -17.35 6.72 8.63
C SER A 98 -17.33 8.01 7.80
N GLY A 99 -18.26 8.94 8.03
CA GLY A 99 -18.33 10.21 7.27
C GLY A 99 -16.97 10.92 7.18
N ASP A 100 -16.27 11.03 8.31
CA ASP A 100 -14.94 11.64 8.42
C ASP A 100 -13.86 10.99 7.54
N ASN A 101 -14.00 9.72 7.16
CA ASN A 101 -13.00 8.97 6.39
C ASN A 101 -13.35 8.89 4.91
N LEU A 102 -14.58 9.27 4.56
CA LEU A 102 -15.10 9.29 3.20
C LEU A 102 -15.08 10.70 2.57
N GLU A 103 -15.01 11.75 3.40
CA GLU A 103 -15.01 13.15 2.97
C GLU A 103 -13.65 13.87 3.13
N LYS A 104 -12.63 13.20 3.67
CA LYS A 104 -11.24 13.70 3.72
C LYS A 104 -10.53 13.53 2.38
#